data_AF-A0A2G1X465-F1
#
_entry.id   AF-A0A2G1X465-F1
#
_cell.length_a   1.000
_cell.length_b   1.000
_cell.length_c   1.000
_cell.angle_alpha   90.00
_cell.angle_beta   90.00
_cell.angle_gamma   90.00
#
_symmetry.space_group_name_H-M   'P 1'
#
loop_
_entity.id
_entity.type
_entity.pdbx_description
1 polymer ?
#
loop_
_entity_poly.entity_id
_entity_poly.type
_entity_poly.pdbx_seq_one_letter_code
_entity_poly.pdbx_strand_id
1 'polypeptide(L)'
;MGYRILADENVEQATINYLRKLGHDVEWVGDVEELDLGADDRAIATYGRETNRLVLTQDDDFFTQFDIEDTAGILFQKDQTLSAREVGDVVHELSEHIDQSDVTLEYVSRNWL
;
A
#
# COMPACT_ATOMS: atom_id res chain seq x y z
N MET A 1 9.97 11.96 -1.02
CA MET A 1 10.88 10.88 -0.50
C MET A 1 10.18 9.54 -0.70
N GLY A 2 10.88 8.46 -1.06
CA GLY A 2 10.18 7.18 -1.33
C GLY A 2 9.53 6.57 -0.08
N TYR A 3 8.26 6.19 -0.18
CA TYR A 3 7.57 5.40 0.84
C TYR A 3 8.08 3.95 0.91
N ARG A 4 7.92 3.34 2.09
CA ARG A 4 8.00 1.90 2.28
C ARG A 4 6.58 1.34 2.20
N ILE A 5 6.36 0.37 1.32
CA ILE A 5 5.04 -0.14 0.96
C ILE A 5 5.04 -1.66 1.09
N LEU A 6 3.97 -2.19 1.67
CA LEU A 6 3.58 -3.59 1.60
C LEU A 6 2.38 -3.69 0.66
N ALA A 7 2.60 -4.23 -0.53
CA ALA A 7 1.57 -4.44 -1.53
C ALA A 7 0.84 -5.75 -1.26
N ASP A 8 -0.48 -5.67 -1.16
CA ASP A 8 -1.38 -6.79 -0.99
C ASP A 8 -1.38 -7.75 -2.20
N GLU A 9 -1.92 -8.96 -2.05
CA GLU A 9 -1.86 -10.05 -3.02
C GLU A 9 -2.49 -9.68 -4.36
N ASN A 10 -3.54 -8.86 -4.32
CA ASN A 10 -4.32 -8.43 -5.48
C ASN A 10 -3.69 -7.24 -6.23
N VAL A 11 -2.63 -6.63 -5.68
CA VAL A 11 -1.94 -5.52 -6.35
C VAL A 11 -1.16 -6.05 -7.56
N GLU A 12 -1.40 -5.47 -8.73
CA GLU A 12 -0.72 -5.88 -9.96
C GLU A 12 0.81 -5.77 -9.85
N GLN A 13 1.52 -6.78 -10.34
CA GLN A 13 2.99 -6.76 -10.42
C GLN A 13 3.54 -5.59 -11.25
N ALA A 14 2.77 -5.10 -12.22
CA ALA A 14 3.12 -3.90 -12.97
C ALA A 14 3.18 -2.66 -12.06
N THR A 15 2.25 -2.53 -11.11
CA THR A 15 2.21 -1.44 -10.12
C THR A 15 3.42 -1.51 -9.20
N ILE A 16 3.70 -2.69 -8.64
CA ILE A 16 4.84 -2.93 -7.74
C ILE A 16 6.16 -2.55 -8.42
N ASN A 17 6.39 -3.03 -9.64
CA ASN A 17 7.60 -2.73 -10.40
C ASN A 17 7.72 -1.24 -10.72
N TYR A 18 6.61 -0.57 -11.00
CA TYR A 18 6.61 0.85 -11.32
C TYR A 18 6.89 1.72 -10.08
N LEU A 19 6.29 1.40 -8.93
CA LEU A 19 6.59 2.05 -7.65
C LEU A 19 8.08 1.91 -7.27
N ARG A 20 8.65 0.70 -7.42
CA ARG A 20 10.10 0.48 -7.20
C ARG A 20 10.94 1.37 -8.12
N LYS A 21 10.55 1.52 -9.39
CA LYS A 21 11.24 2.40 -10.35
C LYS A 21 11.16 3.87 -9.97
N LEU A 22 10.08 4.29 -9.32
CA LEU A 22 9.89 5.66 -8.79
C LEU A 22 10.65 5.92 -7.48
N GLY A 23 11.33 4.90 -6.93
CA GLY A 23 12.18 5.03 -5.74
C GLY A 23 11.53 4.64 -4.43
N HIS A 24 10.36 3.98 -4.47
CA HIS A 24 9.71 3.42 -3.29
C HIS A 24 10.32 2.05 -2.91
N ASP A 25 10.36 1.77 -1.60
CA ASP A 25 10.75 0.46 -1.05
C ASP A 25 9.50 -0.41 -0.96
N VAL A 26 9.26 -1.28 -1.96
CA VAL A 26 8.02 -2.08 -2.05
C VAL A 26 8.29 -3.56 -1.84
N GLU A 27 7.63 -4.14 -0.85
CA GLU A 27 7.47 -5.58 -0.66
C GLU A 27 6.08 -6.02 -1.12
N TRP A 28 5.95 -7.26 -1.58
CA TRP A 28 4.68 -7.88 -1.94
C TRP A 28 4.40 -9.00 -0.94
N VAL A 29 3.17 -9.11 -0.44
CA VAL A 29 2.82 -10.08 0.60
C VAL A 29 3.23 -11.51 0.24
N GLY A 30 3.10 -11.93 -1.03
CA GLY A 30 3.49 -13.27 -1.46
C GLY A 30 4.99 -13.56 -1.52
N ASP A 31 5.84 -12.54 -1.34
CA ASP A 31 7.31 -12.69 -1.25
C ASP A 31 7.82 -12.68 0.21
N VAL A 32 6.95 -12.43 1.19
CA VAL A 32 7.30 -12.31 2.62
C VAL A 32 7.13 -13.68 3.28
N GLU A 33 8.20 -14.27 3.81
CA GLU A 33 8.14 -15.62 4.41
C GLU A 33 7.21 -15.69 5.63
N GLU A 34 7.03 -14.58 6.35
CA GLU A 34 6.12 -14.44 7.48
C GLU A 34 4.64 -14.29 7.07
N LEU A 35 4.36 -14.00 5.80
CA LEU A 35 3.01 -13.83 5.24
C LEU A 35 2.78 -14.88 4.14
N ASP A 36 2.07 -15.95 4.47
CA ASP A 36 1.69 -16.93 3.46
C ASP A 36 0.63 -16.36 2.50
N LEU A 37 0.45 -16.97 1.32
CA LEU A 37 -0.64 -16.57 0.42
C LEU A 37 -2.00 -16.77 1.12
N GLY A 38 -2.83 -15.72 1.16
CA GLY A 38 -4.04 -15.69 1.99
C GLY A 38 -3.77 -15.44 3.49
N ALA A 39 -2.64 -14.81 3.83
CA ALA A 39 -2.42 -14.25 5.16
C ALA A 39 -3.63 -13.41 5.57
N ASP A 40 -4.07 -13.55 6.82
CA ASP A 40 -5.16 -12.72 7.31
C ASP A 40 -4.73 -11.25 7.36
N ASP A 41 -5.71 -10.36 7.20
CA ASP A 41 -5.52 -8.91 7.26
C ASP A 41 -4.77 -8.47 8.53
N ARG A 42 -4.90 -9.26 9.63
CA ARG A 42 -4.19 -9.02 10.89
C ARG A 42 -2.68 -9.19 10.76
N ALA A 43 -2.25 -10.26 10.10
CA ALA A 43 -0.84 -10.54 9.86
C ALA A 43 -0.24 -9.46 8.96
N ILE A 44 -0.97 -9.06 7.91
CA ILE A 44 -0.57 -7.97 7.00
C ILE A 44 -0.43 -6.64 7.77
N ALA A 45 -1.43 -6.27 8.57
CA ALA A 45 -1.40 -5.05 9.38
C ALA A 45 -0.26 -5.06 10.41
N THR A 46 -0.07 -6.18 11.10
CA THR A 46 1.00 -6.36 12.10
C THR A 46 2.38 -6.23 11.44
N TYR A 47 2.60 -6.95 10.34
CA TYR A 47 3.86 -6.90 9.60
C TYR A 47 4.14 -5.49 9.07
N GLY A 48 3.14 -4.84 8.45
CA GLY A 48 3.26 -3.47 7.96
C GLY A 48 3.65 -2.50 9.07
N ARG A 49 3.04 -2.63 10.25
CA ARG A 49 3.39 -1.83 11.43
C ARG A 49 4.81 -2.09 11.94
N GLU A 50 5.18 -3.36 12.13
CA GLU A 50 6.49 -3.74 12.67
C GLU A 50 7.64 -3.36 11.73
N THR A 51 7.40 -3.35 10.43
CA THR A 51 8.40 -3.00 9.39
C THR A 51 8.31 -1.55 8.92
N ASN A 52 7.36 -0.77 9.47
CA ASN A 52 7.05 0.61 9.07
C ASN A 52 6.79 0.73 7.55
N ARG A 53 5.85 -0.09 7.05
CA ARG A 53 5.41 -0.15 5.65
C ARG A 53 3.93 0.17 5.56
N LEU A 54 3.58 1.14 4.71
CA LEU A 54 2.19 1.46 4.36
C LEU A 54 1.58 0.27 3.62
N VAL A 55 0.36 -0.13 3.97
CA VAL A 55 -0.34 -1.20 3.26
C VAL A 55 -1.02 -0.62 2.02
N LEU A 56 -0.69 -1.13 0.83
CA LEU A 56 -1.39 -0.82 -0.41
C LEU A 56 -2.36 -1.96 -0.72
N THR A 57 -3.67 -1.70 -0.63
CA THR A 57 -4.71 -2.71 -0.89
C THR A 57 -5.85 -2.14 -1.75
N GLN A 58 -6.56 -3.06 -2.40
CA GLN A 58 -7.79 -2.85 -3.16
C GLN A 58 -9.01 -3.44 -2.44
N ASP A 59 -8.80 -4.18 -1.34
CA ASP A 59 -9.85 -4.88 -0.60
C ASP A 59 -10.52 -3.93 0.41
N ASP A 60 -11.84 -3.76 0.28
CA ASP A 60 -12.62 -2.91 1.19
C ASP A 60 -12.95 -3.60 2.52
N ASP A 61 -12.87 -4.94 2.60
CA ASP A 61 -13.05 -5.68 3.83
C ASP A 61 -11.86 -5.55 4.78
N PHE A 62 -10.70 -5.09 4.30
CA PHE A 62 -9.50 -4.80 5.12
C PHE A 62 -9.80 -3.85 6.29
N PHE A 63 -10.71 -2.89 6.10
CA PHE A 63 -11.10 -1.91 7.13
C PHE A 63 -12.09 -2.46 8.15
N THR A 64 -12.74 -3.59 7.87
CA THR A 64 -13.81 -4.12 8.74
C THR A 64 -13.27 -4.85 9.95
N GLN A 65 -11.99 -5.22 9.92
CA GLN A 65 -11.34 -6.06 10.92
C GLN A 65 -10.36 -5.29 11.83
N PHE A 66 -9.97 -4.05 11.48
CA PHE A 66 -8.98 -3.25 12.22
C PHE A 66 -9.33 -1.77 12.28
N ASP A 67 -8.91 -1.13 13.37
CA ASP A 67 -8.80 0.32 13.41
C ASP A 67 -7.58 0.74 12.59
N ILE A 68 -7.67 1.84 11.85
CA ILE A 68 -6.56 2.32 11.00
C ILE A 68 -5.27 2.55 11.83
N GLU A 69 -5.44 2.90 13.11
CA GLU A 69 -4.37 3.09 14.10
C GLU A 69 -3.55 1.82 14.40
N ASP A 70 -4.05 0.63 14.01
CA ASP A 70 -3.33 -0.64 14.15
C ASP A 70 -2.35 -0.91 13.01
N THR A 71 -2.33 -0.07 11.97
CA THR A 71 -1.44 -0.16 10.82
C THR A 71 -0.35 0.93 10.86
N ALA A 72 0.66 0.85 9.98
CA ALA A 72 1.57 1.96 9.74
C ALA A 72 0.96 3.07 8.86
N GLY A 73 -0.27 2.89 8.39
CA GLY A 73 -0.95 3.71 7.38
C GLY A 73 -1.39 2.88 6.17
N ILE A 74 -2.46 3.32 5.51
CA ILE A 74 -3.09 2.61 4.40
C ILE A 74 -3.15 3.48 3.15
N LEU A 75 -2.74 2.92 2.01
CA LEU A 75 -2.96 3.44 0.67
C LEU A 75 -4.08 2.62 0.03
N PHE A 76 -5.26 3.19 -0.10
CA PHE A 76 -6.43 2.45 -0.54
C PHE A 76 -6.81 2.75 -1.99
N GLN A 77 -6.64 1.77 -2.86
CA GLN A 77 -7.04 1.87 -4.26
C GLN A 77 -8.48 1.39 -4.45
N LYS A 78 -9.43 2.30 -4.25
CA LYS A 78 -10.86 2.03 -4.46
C LYS A 78 -11.25 1.89 -5.94
N ASP A 79 -10.63 2.67 -6.81
CA ASP A 79 -10.90 2.64 -8.26
C ASP A 79 -10.00 1.60 -8.93
N GLN A 80 -10.54 0.42 -9.20
CA GLN A 80 -9.84 -0.67 -9.89
C GLN A 80 -9.71 -0.43 -11.41
N THR A 81 -10.21 0.69 -11.95
CA THR A 81 -9.99 1.07 -13.36
C THR A 81 -8.68 1.84 -13.59
N LEU A 82 -7.97 2.22 -12.51
CA LEU A 82 -6.66 2.85 -12.61
C LEU A 82 -5.66 1.86 -13.19
N SER A 83 -4.91 2.32 -14.19
CA SER A 83 -3.75 1.57 -14.67
C SER A 83 -2.66 1.52 -13.60
N ALA A 84 -1.80 0.49 -13.66
CA ALA A 84 -0.62 0.38 -12.80
C ALA A 84 0.27 1.64 -12.78
N ARG A 85 0.32 2.36 -13.91
CA ARG A 85 1.03 3.63 -14.02
C ARG A 85 0.33 4.73 -13.23
N GLU A 86 -0.98 4.89 -13.40
CA GLU A 86 -1.76 5.88 -12.64
C GLU A 86 -1.66 5.63 -11.13
N VAL A 87 -1.75 4.37 -10.69
CA VAL A 87 -1.59 4.02 -9.26
C VAL A 87 -0.21 4.46 -8.76
N GLY A 88 0.86 4.12 -9.49
CA GLY A 88 2.21 4.51 -9.10
C GLY A 88 2.44 6.02 -9.13
N ASP A 89 1.92 6.73 -10.13
CA ASP A 89 2.04 8.20 -10.23
C ASP A 89 1.30 8.87 -9.05
N VAL A 90 0.09 8.40 -8.68
CA VAL A 90 -0.65 8.91 -7.52
C VAL A 90 0.10 8.69 -6.21
N VAL A 91 0.60 7.48 -5.97
CA VAL A 91 1.36 7.16 -4.74
C VAL A 91 2.66 7.97 -4.66
N HIS A 92 3.28 8.25 -5.81
CA HIS A 92 4.45 9.09 -5.87
C HIS A 92 4.13 10.54 -5.53
N GLU A 93 3.09 11.11 -6.12
CA GLU A 93 2.61 12.46 -5.80
C GLU A 93 2.26 12.60 -4.31
N LEU A 94 1.59 11.59 -3.73
CA LEU A 94 1.36 11.52 -2.29
C LEU A 94 2.67 11.64 -1.49
N SER A 95 3.72 10.92 -1.88
CA SER A 95 5.01 10.90 -1.17
C SER A 95 5.85 12.17 -1.30
N GLU A 96 5.48 13.05 -2.23
CA GLU A 96 6.08 14.37 -2.38
C GLU A 96 5.38 15.43 -1.52
N HIS A 97 4.17 15.14 -1.03
CA HIS A 97 3.33 16.09 -0.28
C HIS A 97 3.06 15.68 1.17
N ILE A 98 3.07 14.39 1.47
CA ILE A 98 2.76 13.84 2.79
C ILE A 98 3.96 13.01 3.25
N ASP A 99 4.43 13.25 4.47
CA ASP A 99 5.44 12.39 5.08
C ASP A 99 4.81 11.05 5.47
N GLN A 100 5.55 9.94 5.32
CA GLN A 100 5.01 8.60 5.59
C GLN A 100 4.38 8.47 6.99
N SER A 101 4.97 9.13 8.00
CA SER A 101 4.46 9.11 9.38
C SER A 101 3.11 9.79 9.57
N ASP A 102 2.71 10.63 8.61
CA ASP A 102 1.44 11.37 8.63
C ASP A 102 0.35 10.66 7.82
N VAL A 103 0.68 9.57 7.14
CA VAL A 103 -0.28 8.75 6.38
C VAL A 103 -1.04 7.85 7.35
N THR A 104 -2.32 8.16 7.56
CA THR A 104 -3.26 7.29 8.28
C THR A 104 -4.05 6.45 7.28
N LEU A 105 -4.80 7.10 6.39
CA LEU A 105 -5.51 6.48 5.29
C LEU A 105 -5.58 7.47 4.12
N GLU A 106 -5.02 7.10 2.97
CA GLU A 106 -5.07 7.90 1.76
C GLU A 106 -5.68 7.13 0.60
N TYR A 107 -6.60 7.78 -0.12
CA TYR A 107 -7.21 7.18 -1.30
C TYR A 107 -6.31 7.37 -2.51
N VAL A 108 -5.86 6.25 -3.09
CA VAL A 108 -5.14 6.23 -4.36
C VAL A 108 -6.15 6.53 -5.48
N SER A 109 -6.24 7.80 -5.84
CA SER A 109 -7.23 8.32 -6.80
C SER A 109 -6.63 9.41 -7.69
N ARG A 110 -7.25 9.62 -8.86
CA ARG A 110 -6.85 10.66 -9.83
C ARG A 110 -6.94 12.09 -9.30
N ASN A 111 -7.50 12.33 -8.11
CA ASN A 111 -7.52 13.67 -7.50
C ASN A 111 -6.11 14.19 -7.14
N TRP A 112 -5.12 13.30 -7.11
CA TRP A 112 -3.71 13.62 -6.93
C TRP A 112 -2.96 13.90 -8.26
N LEU A 113 -3.61 13.73 -9.41
CA LEU A 113 -3.03 13.92 -10.75
C LEU A 113 -3.56 15.18 -11.47
#